data_AF-A0A970HFA9-F1
#
_entry.id   AF-A0A970HFA9-F1
#
_cell.length_a   1.000
_cell.length_b   1.000
_cell.length_c   1.000
_cell.angle_alpha   90.00
_cell.angle_beta   90.00
_cell.angle_gamma   90.00
#
_symmetry.space_group_name_H-M   'P 1'
#
loop_
_entity.id
_entity.type
_entity.pdbx_description
1 polymer ?
#
loop_
_entity_poly.entity_id
_entity_poly.type
_entity_poly.pdbx_seq_one_letter_code
_entity_poly.pdbx_strand_id
1 'polypeptide(L)'
;MKTPQSLSGPDAGGNPHPPAGRQRRPWPAVLLAGLLLLAGGPALFAEGTRTLHPASGPGSTGNRGVMDVSTNLVGNVARSRQFTYVYAQAGEVILLGQRNRSNGGDIFVYGPQASFGNKGDETWGTAVFTCSTQTGRGTIASRAEELAGPRSANLSDTLTDGFAPCWYVAPTTGIYGVRFTGATSGSQTNTALISNPVVNNSVVSAWDVTVRPDVSSLDDLNGRVFTYAWAIYLNNN
;
A
#
# COMPACT_ATOMS: atom_id res chain seq x y z
N MET A 1 -21.99 16.04 -89.47
CA MET A 1 -21.28 16.70 -90.59
C MET A 1 -19.80 16.79 -90.25
N LYS A 2 -18.96 16.21 -91.13
CA LYS A 2 -17.53 16.47 -91.39
C LYS A 2 -16.57 16.86 -90.23
N THR A 3 -15.65 15.95 -89.93
CA THR A 3 -14.23 16.24 -89.61
C THR A 3 -13.54 16.94 -90.80
N PRO A 4 -12.50 17.80 -90.59
CA PRO A 4 -11.11 17.29 -90.64
C PRO A 4 -10.01 18.09 -89.87
N GLN A 5 -8.87 17.41 -89.61
CA GLN A 5 -7.42 17.79 -89.75
C GLN A 5 -6.90 19.18 -89.26
N SER A 6 -5.61 19.46 -88.97
CA SER A 6 -4.30 18.83 -88.72
C SER A 6 -3.23 19.96 -88.84
N LEU A 7 -1.99 19.75 -88.37
CA LEU A 7 -0.73 20.51 -88.64
C LEU A 7 -0.52 21.77 -87.78
N SER A 8 0.68 22.21 -87.34
CA SER A 8 2.11 21.83 -87.48
C SER A 8 2.92 22.79 -86.56
N GLY A 9 4.21 22.49 -86.26
CA GLY A 9 5.14 23.24 -85.36
C GLY A 9 5.51 24.68 -85.77
N PRO A 10 6.67 25.29 -85.40
CA PRO A 10 7.90 24.72 -84.83
C PRO A 10 8.62 25.58 -83.72
N ASP A 11 9.77 25.05 -83.28
CA ASP A 11 11.03 25.72 -82.91
C ASP A 11 11.24 26.65 -81.68
N ALA A 12 12.49 26.49 -81.21
CA ALA A 12 13.37 27.49 -80.60
C ALA A 12 13.38 27.66 -79.07
N GLY A 13 14.32 26.95 -78.45
CA GLY A 13 15.53 27.60 -77.91
C GLY A 13 15.41 28.40 -76.61
N GLY A 14 16.17 27.99 -75.58
CA GLY A 14 16.59 28.89 -74.51
C GLY A 14 16.61 28.27 -73.11
N ASN A 15 17.72 27.66 -72.73
CA ASN A 15 18.24 27.79 -71.35
C ASN A 15 19.04 29.12 -71.30
N PRO A 16 19.40 29.75 -70.14
CA PRO A 16 19.26 29.31 -68.75
C PRO A 16 18.89 30.42 -67.71
N HIS A 17 18.81 29.98 -66.45
CA HIS A 17 19.05 30.69 -65.18
C HIS A 17 17.87 31.17 -64.31
N PRO A 18 17.93 30.89 -62.98
CA PRO A 18 16.81 30.99 -62.05
C PRO A 18 16.76 32.38 -61.38
N PRO A 19 15.66 32.74 -60.71
CA PRO A 19 15.78 32.77 -59.26
C PRO A 19 14.48 32.53 -58.46
N ALA A 20 14.69 32.44 -57.15
CA ALA A 20 13.77 32.82 -56.08
C ALA A 20 12.68 31.80 -55.69
N GLY A 21 13.03 31.02 -54.66
CA GLY A 21 12.31 31.15 -53.39
C GLY A 21 10.92 30.52 -53.34
N ARG A 22 10.87 29.21 -53.05
CA ARG A 22 9.71 28.63 -52.37
C ARG A 22 10.17 27.88 -51.13
N GLN A 23 10.23 28.61 -50.01
CA GLN A 23 10.34 28.03 -48.68
C GLN A 23 9.18 27.04 -48.48
N ARG A 24 9.51 25.74 -48.46
CA ARG A 24 8.58 24.70 -48.02
C ARG A 24 8.46 24.82 -46.50
N ARG A 25 7.28 25.22 -46.03
CA ARG A 25 6.90 25.14 -44.61
C ARG A 25 6.89 23.67 -44.18
N PRO A 26 7.72 23.23 -43.21
CA PRO A 26 7.51 21.94 -42.58
C PRO A 26 6.32 22.03 -41.62
N TRP A 27 5.39 21.10 -41.75
CA TRP A 27 4.34 20.88 -40.75
C TRP A 27 4.98 20.31 -39.47
N PRO A 28 4.63 20.81 -38.27
CA PRO A 28 5.24 20.31 -37.04
C PRO A 28 4.63 18.94 -36.68
N ALA A 29 5.46 17.90 -36.80
CA ALA A 29 5.26 16.61 -36.16
C ALA A 29 5.47 16.77 -34.64
N VAL A 30 4.49 17.33 -33.94
CA VAL A 30 4.52 17.44 -32.47
C VAL A 30 3.14 17.06 -31.95
N LEU A 31 2.83 15.76 -31.92
CA LEU A 31 1.63 15.25 -31.23
C LEU A 31 1.76 13.78 -30.78
N LEU A 32 2.98 13.27 -30.57
CA LEU A 32 3.21 11.89 -30.10
C LEU A 32 4.19 11.75 -28.92
N ALA A 33 4.53 12.84 -28.23
CA ALA A 33 5.47 12.82 -27.09
C ALA A 33 4.84 13.13 -25.72
N GLY A 34 3.52 13.30 -25.65
CA GLY A 34 2.82 13.75 -24.43
C GLY A 34 2.23 12.64 -23.54
N LEU A 35 2.17 11.39 -23.98
CA LEU A 35 1.38 10.33 -23.31
C LEU A 35 2.19 9.30 -22.50
N LEU A 36 3.52 9.45 -22.40
CA LEU A 36 4.40 8.48 -21.73
C LEU A 36 4.84 8.85 -20.30
N LEU A 37 4.31 9.95 -19.73
CA LEU A 37 4.72 10.45 -18.41
C LEU A 37 3.75 10.12 -17.26
N LEU A 38 2.74 9.27 -17.48
CA LEU A 38 1.74 8.92 -16.44
C LEU A 38 1.98 7.56 -15.74
N ALA A 39 3.07 6.85 -16.04
CA ALA A 39 3.32 5.51 -15.48
C ALA A 39 4.19 5.47 -14.20
N GLY A 40 4.51 6.63 -13.62
CA GLY A 40 5.45 6.74 -12.49
C GLY A 40 4.85 7.24 -11.18
N GLY A 41 3.53 7.10 -10.96
CA GLY A 41 2.96 7.44 -9.66
C GLY A 41 3.62 6.61 -8.57
N PRO A 42 3.99 7.18 -7.41
CA PRO A 42 4.46 6.37 -6.29
C PRO A 42 3.37 5.35 -5.99
N ALA A 43 3.73 4.07 -5.96
CA ALA A 43 2.79 3.06 -5.52
C ALA A 43 2.37 3.42 -4.09
N LEU A 44 1.10 3.76 -3.93
CA LEU A 44 0.49 4.11 -2.66
C LEU A 44 0.32 2.81 -1.89
N PHE A 45 1.37 2.37 -1.23
CA PHE A 45 1.33 1.25 -0.30
C PHE A 45 0.92 1.82 1.05
N ALA A 46 -0.20 1.38 1.63
CA ALA A 46 -0.57 1.71 3.00
C ALA A 46 -0.96 0.43 3.75
N GLU A 47 -0.11 -0.60 3.62
CA GLU A 47 -0.35 -1.95 4.16
C GLU A 47 0.22 -2.08 5.60
N GLY A 48 0.92 -1.07 6.11
CA GLY A 48 1.49 -1.13 7.47
C GLY A 48 2.46 -0.01 7.83
N THR A 49 3.06 -0.10 9.02
CA THR A 49 4.00 0.93 9.51
C THR A 49 5.26 1.07 8.66
N ARG A 50 5.63 0.03 7.91
CA ARG A 50 6.72 0.08 6.91
C ARG A 50 6.50 1.13 5.83
N THR A 51 5.23 1.39 5.50
CA THR A 51 4.81 2.37 4.50
C THR A 51 4.47 3.75 5.09
N LEU A 52 3.90 3.77 6.31
CA LEU A 52 3.60 5.01 7.03
C LEU A 52 4.87 5.71 7.51
N HIS A 53 5.90 4.95 7.85
CA HIS A 53 7.19 5.43 8.32
C HIS A 53 8.29 4.87 7.42
N PRO A 54 8.46 5.36 6.17
CA PRO A 54 9.48 4.84 5.26
C PRO A 54 10.89 5.17 5.74
N ALA A 55 11.90 4.42 5.29
CA ALA A 55 13.30 4.60 5.69
C ALA A 55 13.97 5.87 5.12
N SER A 56 13.39 6.49 4.08
CA SER A 56 13.98 7.64 3.39
C SER A 56 12.93 8.60 2.85
N GLY A 57 13.08 9.86 3.24
CA GLY A 57 12.33 11.02 2.77
C GLY A 57 12.88 12.26 3.47
N PRO A 58 12.93 13.44 2.83
CA PRO A 58 13.24 14.69 3.53
C PRO A 58 12.28 14.84 4.73
N GLY A 59 12.81 14.80 5.96
CA GLY A 59 12.02 14.81 7.20
C GLY A 59 11.86 13.46 7.92
N SER A 60 12.44 12.36 7.42
CA SER A 60 12.38 11.03 8.05
C SER A 60 13.19 10.88 9.36
N THR A 61 13.79 11.96 9.86
CA THR A 61 14.34 12.06 11.23
C THR A 61 13.21 12.51 12.15
N GLY A 62 12.33 11.59 12.55
CA GLY A 62 11.11 11.97 13.26
C GLY A 62 10.54 10.89 14.17
N ASN A 63 9.42 11.24 14.77
CA ASN A 63 8.67 10.37 15.64
C ASN A 63 7.61 9.58 14.85
N ARG A 64 7.40 8.34 15.27
CA ARG A 64 6.45 7.37 14.77
C ARG A 64 5.07 7.66 15.34
N GLY A 65 4.09 7.86 14.45
CA GLY A 65 2.68 7.73 14.78
C GLY A 65 2.39 6.28 15.18
N VAL A 66 2.15 6.04 16.47
CA VAL A 66 1.78 4.74 17.02
C VAL A 66 0.26 4.55 17.00
N MET A 67 -0.18 3.30 16.90
CA MET A 67 -1.60 2.94 16.98
C MET A 67 -2.01 2.85 18.45
N ASP A 68 -2.97 3.67 18.88
CA ASP A 68 -3.62 3.52 20.19
C ASP A 68 -4.51 2.26 20.20
N VAL A 69 -4.65 1.59 21.35
CA VAL A 69 -5.54 0.42 21.51
C VAL A 69 -6.71 0.67 22.47
N SER A 70 -6.83 1.88 23.01
CA SER A 70 -7.91 2.32 23.88
C SER A 70 -9.24 2.45 23.14
N THR A 71 -10.34 2.22 23.85
CA THR A 71 -11.70 2.29 23.27
C THR A 71 -12.31 3.70 23.33
N ASN A 72 -11.54 4.70 23.75
CA ASN A 72 -11.99 6.08 23.89
C ASN A 72 -12.40 6.66 22.53
N LEU A 73 -13.40 7.55 22.53
CA LEU A 73 -13.77 8.31 21.33
C LEU A 73 -12.94 9.59 21.25
N VAL A 74 -12.34 9.84 20.09
CA VAL A 74 -11.70 11.09 19.70
C VAL A 74 -12.75 11.97 19.01
N GLY A 75 -12.92 13.18 19.53
CA GLY A 75 -13.91 14.14 19.02
C GLY A 75 -15.36 13.66 19.10
N ASN A 76 -15.63 12.61 19.88
CA ASN A 76 -16.93 11.92 19.94
C ASN A 76 -17.38 11.30 18.59
N VAL A 77 -16.44 11.02 17.67
CA VAL A 77 -16.73 10.53 16.31
C VAL A 77 -16.08 9.18 16.03
N ALA A 78 -14.79 9.02 16.36
CA ALA A 78 -14.04 7.80 16.04
C ALA A 78 -13.31 7.27 17.26
N ARG A 79 -13.14 5.95 17.38
CA ARG A 79 -12.35 5.33 18.44
C ARG A 79 -10.87 5.58 18.21
N SER A 80 -10.13 5.77 19.31
CA SER A 80 -8.67 5.83 19.30
C SER A 80 -8.08 4.53 18.76
N ARG A 81 -8.65 3.39 19.18
CA ARG A 81 -8.29 2.09 18.63
C ARG A 81 -8.65 2.01 17.16
N GLN A 82 -7.63 1.73 16.37
CA GLN A 82 -7.74 1.55 14.93
C GLN A 82 -8.41 0.21 14.58
N PHE A 83 -9.26 0.25 13.56
CA PHE A 83 -9.86 -0.92 12.94
C PHE A 83 -9.52 -0.91 11.44
N THR A 84 -8.69 -1.86 11.03
CA THR A 84 -8.16 -1.92 9.66
C THR A 84 -9.05 -2.82 8.81
N TYR A 85 -9.48 -2.32 7.66
CA TYR A 85 -10.29 -3.06 6.70
C TYR A 85 -9.38 -3.68 5.64
N VAL A 86 -9.68 -4.92 5.25
CA VAL A 86 -8.90 -5.69 4.28
C VAL A 86 -9.86 -6.28 3.25
N TYR A 87 -9.71 -5.89 1.99
CA TYR A 87 -10.33 -6.64 0.90
C TYR A 87 -9.46 -7.84 0.54
N ALA A 88 -10.04 -9.03 0.57
CA ALA A 88 -9.36 -10.25 0.11
C ALA A 88 -10.34 -11.11 -0.70
N GLN A 89 -9.84 -11.73 -1.76
CA GLN A 89 -10.57 -12.73 -2.54
C GLN A 89 -10.42 -14.11 -1.92
N ALA A 90 -11.38 -15.00 -2.19
CA ALA A 90 -11.28 -16.40 -1.77
C ALA A 90 -9.94 -17.02 -2.23
N GLY A 91 -9.19 -17.60 -1.30
CA GLY A 91 -7.87 -18.18 -1.53
C GLY A 91 -6.69 -17.23 -1.32
N GLU A 92 -6.89 -15.91 -1.34
CA GLU A 92 -5.84 -14.94 -0.98
C GLU A 92 -5.51 -15.04 0.52
N VAL A 93 -4.28 -14.67 0.88
CA VAL A 93 -3.74 -14.78 2.23
C VAL A 93 -3.58 -13.39 2.83
N ILE A 94 -4.13 -13.20 4.02
CA ILE A 94 -3.92 -12.00 4.86
C ILE A 94 -2.79 -12.31 5.84
N LEU A 95 -1.67 -11.62 5.70
CA LEU A 95 -0.48 -11.70 6.53
C LEU A 95 -0.52 -10.58 7.57
N LEU A 96 -0.15 -10.91 8.80
CA LEU A 96 -0.34 -10.04 9.97
C LEU A 96 0.91 -10.03 10.85
N GLY A 97 1.29 -8.85 11.31
CA GLY A 97 2.37 -8.66 12.28
C GLY A 97 2.12 -7.48 13.20
N GLN A 98 2.64 -7.56 14.42
CA GLN A 98 2.75 -6.41 15.32
C GLN A 98 3.90 -6.56 16.32
N ARG A 99 4.30 -5.44 16.93
CA ARG A 99 5.35 -5.45 17.96
C ARG A 99 4.98 -6.25 19.21
N ASN A 100 3.74 -6.15 19.69
CA ASN A 100 3.35 -6.67 21.00
C ASN A 100 3.14 -8.19 21.05
N ARG A 101 3.30 -8.92 19.93
CA ARG A 101 2.91 -10.34 19.83
C ARG A 101 3.68 -11.27 20.76
N SER A 102 4.97 -11.04 20.97
CA SER A 102 5.79 -11.82 21.91
C SER A 102 5.53 -11.46 23.38
N ASN A 103 4.66 -10.48 23.64
CA ASN A 103 4.40 -9.91 24.97
C ASN A 103 2.90 -9.94 25.31
N GLY A 104 2.18 -10.91 24.75
CA GLY A 104 0.76 -11.18 25.02
C GLY A 104 -0.23 -10.26 24.30
N GLY A 105 0.25 -9.35 23.44
CA GLY A 105 -0.62 -8.68 22.46
C GLY A 105 -1.06 -9.67 21.39
N ASP A 106 -2.20 -9.40 20.76
CA ASP A 106 -2.80 -10.28 19.76
C ASP A 106 -3.40 -9.49 18.58
N ILE A 107 -3.65 -10.21 17.48
CA ILE A 107 -4.26 -9.69 16.26
C ILE A 107 -5.48 -10.55 15.94
N PHE A 108 -6.62 -9.90 15.79
CA PHE A 108 -7.91 -10.54 15.51
C PHE A 108 -8.36 -10.20 14.09
N VAL A 109 -8.86 -11.19 13.37
CA VAL A 109 -9.53 -11.02 12.08
C VAL A 109 -11.01 -11.34 12.24
N TYR A 110 -11.86 -10.49 11.67
CA TYR A 110 -13.31 -10.61 11.67
C TYR A 110 -13.82 -10.63 10.23
N GLY A 111 -14.97 -11.26 10.00
CA GLY A 111 -15.63 -11.25 8.70
C GLY A 111 -15.29 -12.44 7.78
N PRO A 112 -15.64 -12.35 6.48
CA PRO A 112 -16.01 -11.11 5.79
C PRO A 112 -17.45 -10.68 6.09
N GLN A 113 -17.71 -9.38 6.08
CA GLN A 113 -19.06 -8.83 6.30
C GLN A 113 -19.29 -7.53 5.53
N ALA A 114 -20.56 -7.21 5.26
CA ALA A 114 -20.93 -6.01 4.50
C ALA A 114 -20.70 -4.70 5.28
N SER A 115 -20.74 -4.75 6.61
CA SER A 115 -20.52 -3.59 7.47
C SER A 115 -20.01 -4.02 8.83
N PHE A 116 -19.11 -3.23 9.42
CA PHE A 116 -18.64 -3.34 10.81
C PHE A 116 -19.32 -2.30 11.71
N GLY A 117 -20.54 -1.88 11.39
CA GLY A 117 -21.25 -0.83 12.12
C GLY A 117 -20.90 0.57 11.61
N ASN A 118 -20.85 1.55 12.51
CA ASN A 118 -20.54 2.93 12.14
C ASN A 118 -19.06 3.08 11.83
N LYS A 119 -18.73 3.80 10.76
CA LYS A 119 -17.33 4.05 10.36
C LYS A 119 -16.63 4.87 11.44
N GLY A 120 -15.50 4.37 11.93
CA GLY A 120 -14.76 4.96 13.06
C GLY A 120 -15.28 4.54 14.44
N ASP A 121 -16.47 3.94 14.54
CA ASP A 121 -16.98 3.33 15.77
C ASP A 121 -17.43 1.89 15.47
N GLU A 122 -16.48 1.10 15.00
CA GLU A 122 -16.76 -0.25 14.55
C GLU A 122 -17.24 -1.13 15.71
N THR A 123 -18.24 -1.95 15.40
CA THR A 123 -18.68 -3.09 16.19
C THR A 123 -18.26 -4.36 15.48
N TRP A 124 -17.60 -5.26 16.21
CA TRP A 124 -17.16 -6.55 15.69
C TRP A 124 -17.80 -7.69 16.50
N GLY A 125 -18.09 -8.79 15.83
CA GLY A 125 -18.57 -10.02 16.45
C GLY A 125 -17.42 -10.91 16.94
N THR A 126 -17.58 -12.21 16.76
CA THR A 126 -16.54 -13.21 17.03
C THR A 126 -15.46 -13.16 15.95
N ALA A 127 -14.19 -13.22 16.36
CA ALA A 127 -13.08 -13.31 15.42
C ALA A 127 -13.11 -14.66 14.69
N VAL A 128 -12.90 -14.64 13.37
CA VAL A 128 -12.75 -15.84 12.54
C VAL A 128 -11.32 -16.38 12.57
N PHE A 129 -10.38 -15.55 12.98
CA PHE A 129 -8.99 -15.93 13.19
C PHE A 129 -8.35 -15.08 14.29
N THR A 130 -7.38 -15.66 14.98
CA THR A 130 -6.59 -14.98 16.00
C THR A 130 -5.15 -15.41 15.89
N CYS A 131 -4.23 -14.44 15.87
CA CYS A 131 -2.80 -14.70 15.64
C CYS A 131 -2.17 -15.55 16.75
N SER A 132 -2.73 -15.57 17.96
CA SER A 132 -2.33 -16.51 19.04
C SER A 132 -2.55 -18.00 18.72
N THR A 133 -3.35 -18.37 17.72
CA THR A 133 -3.44 -19.77 17.25
C THR A 133 -2.21 -20.22 16.47
N GLN A 134 -1.29 -19.30 16.16
CA GLN A 134 -0.04 -19.53 15.44
C GLN A 134 1.15 -19.13 16.31
N THR A 135 1.61 -20.06 17.15
CA THR A 135 2.71 -19.85 18.10
C THR A 135 4.01 -19.42 17.40
N GLY A 136 4.71 -18.44 17.98
CA GLY A 136 5.99 -17.95 17.48
C GLY A 136 5.92 -17.06 16.23
N ARG A 137 4.71 -16.61 15.85
CA ARG A 137 4.47 -15.82 14.64
C ARG A 137 3.87 -14.45 14.93
N GLY A 138 4.05 -13.54 13.98
CA GLY A 138 3.46 -12.21 13.94
C GLY A 138 4.19 -11.16 14.76
N THR A 139 5.40 -11.43 15.27
CA THR A 139 6.20 -10.43 16.00
C THR A 139 7.05 -9.62 15.04
N ILE A 140 6.99 -8.29 15.17
CA ILE A 140 7.91 -7.34 14.51
C ILE A 140 8.90 -6.82 15.57
N ALA A 141 10.06 -7.46 15.67
CA ALA A 141 11.03 -7.29 16.75
C ALA A 141 12.10 -6.21 16.49
N SER A 142 12.21 -5.69 15.27
CA SER A 142 13.19 -4.66 14.95
C SER A 142 12.71 -3.71 13.87
N ARG A 143 13.41 -2.59 13.72
CA ARG A 143 13.20 -1.69 12.59
C ARG A 143 13.57 -2.34 11.25
N ALA A 144 14.56 -3.23 11.24
CA ALA A 144 14.93 -3.98 10.04
C ALA A 144 13.77 -4.89 9.59
N GLU A 145 13.15 -5.61 10.54
CA GLU A 145 11.96 -6.44 10.29
C GLU A 145 10.75 -5.66 9.83
N GLU A 146 10.52 -4.50 10.44
CA GLU A 146 9.47 -3.62 9.99
C GLU A 146 9.67 -3.20 8.53
N LEU A 147 10.88 -2.74 8.18
CA LEU A 147 11.17 -2.24 6.83
C LEU A 147 11.18 -3.35 5.77
N ALA A 148 11.67 -4.55 6.11
CA ALA A 148 11.66 -5.71 5.23
C ALA A 148 10.23 -6.21 4.99
N GLY A 149 9.36 -6.16 6.01
CA GLY A 149 8.00 -6.67 5.94
C GLY A 149 7.90 -8.18 6.14
N PRO A 150 6.72 -8.77 5.86
CA PRO A 150 6.47 -10.17 6.14
C PRO A 150 7.18 -11.09 5.13
N ARG A 151 7.78 -12.16 5.67
CA ARG A 151 8.15 -13.37 4.91
C ARG A 151 6.91 -14.04 4.31
N SER A 152 7.11 -15.04 3.45
CA SER A 152 6.01 -15.90 2.99
C SER A 152 5.31 -16.55 4.18
N ALA A 153 3.99 -16.76 4.08
CA ALA A 153 3.20 -17.31 5.18
C ALA A 153 3.68 -18.71 5.60
N ASN A 154 4.08 -19.54 4.64
CA ASN A 154 4.63 -20.88 4.90
C ASN A 154 6.12 -20.88 5.30
N LEU A 155 6.79 -19.71 5.28
CA LEU A 155 8.23 -19.54 5.56
C LEU A 155 9.15 -20.34 4.60
N SER A 156 8.67 -20.62 3.38
CA SER A 156 9.49 -21.29 2.34
C SER A 156 10.48 -20.34 1.66
N ASP A 157 10.28 -19.04 1.80
CA ASP A 157 11.16 -18.00 1.29
C ASP A 157 12.33 -17.71 2.23
N THR A 158 13.32 -17.00 1.70
CA THR A 158 14.37 -16.33 2.49
C THR A 158 14.35 -14.83 2.19
N LEU A 159 13.49 -14.08 2.86
CA LEU A 159 13.58 -12.63 2.92
C LEU A 159 14.50 -12.20 4.06
N THR A 160 15.64 -11.59 3.72
CA THR A 160 16.57 -11.01 4.70
C THR A 160 15.84 -10.02 5.59
N ASP A 161 16.07 -10.14 6.90
CA ASP A 161 15.41 -9.35 7.94
C ASP A 161 13.89 -9.43 7.96
N GLY A 162 13.22 -10.25 7.14
CA GLY A 162 11.75 -10.35 7.15
C GLY A 162 11.23 -11.05 8.41
N PHE A 163 10.10 -10.58 8.95
CA PHE A 163 9.46 -11.23 10.09
C PHE A 163 8.60 -12.43 9.66
N ALA A 164 8.43 -13.42 10.55
CA ALA A 164 7.51 -14.53 10.33
C ALA A 164 6.06 -14.11 10.63
N PRO A 165 5.17 -13.95 9.64
CA PRO A 165 3.84 -13.42 9.89
C PRO A 165 2.91 -14.49 10.49
N CYS A 166 1.88 -14.03 11.19
CA CYS A 166 0.64 -14.79 11.27
C CYS A 166 -0.09 -14.69 9.93
N TRP A 167 -0.89 -15.68 9.57
CA TRP A 167 -1.61 -15.67 8.31
C TRP A 167 -2.99 -16.30 8.39
N TYR A 168 -3.90 -15.79 7.57
CA TYR A 168 -5.26 -16.28 7.39
C TYR A 168 -5.60 -16.35 5.91
N VAL A 169 -6.00 -17.52 5.41
CA VAL A 169 -6.52 -17.67 4.04
C VAL A 169 -7.99 -17.26 4.04
N ALA A 170 -8.36 -16.30 3.20
CA ALA A 170 -9.73 -15.86 3.05
C ALA A 170 -10.58 -17.00 2.45
N PRO A 171 -11.56 -17.57 3.18
CA PRO A 171 -12.39 -18.64 2.65
C PRO A 171 -13.39 -18.13 1.61
N THR A 172 -13.75 -16.85 1.68
CA THR A 172 -14.70 -16.18 0.78
C THR A 172 -14.22 -14.79 0.44
N THR A 173 -14.61 -14.28 -0.72
CA THR A 173 -14.28 -12.91 -1.14
C THR A 173 -15.07 -11.90 -0.31
N GLY A 174 -14.40 -10.87 0.22
CA GLY A 174 -15.09 -9.78 0.90
C GLY A 174 -14.18 -8.88 1.70
N ILE A 175 -14.81 -8.07 2.55
CA ILE A 175 -14.12 -7.14 3.45
C ILE A 175 -14.00 -7.78 4.83
N TYR A 176 -12.77 -7.96 5.26
CA TYR A 176 -12.38 -8.42 6.59
C TYR A 176 -12.00 -7.22 7.46
N GLY A 177 -12.13 -7.40 8.77
CA GLY A 177 -11.73 -6.41 9.76
C GLY A 177 -10.58 -6.94 10.59
N VAL A 178 -9.57 -6.11 10.86
CA VAL A 178 -8.38 -6.45 11.62
C VAL A 178 -8.26 -5.53 12.83
N ARG A 179 -8.04 -6.13 14.00
CA ARG A 179 -7.87 -5.41 15.26
C ARG A 179 -6.62 -5.89 15.99
N PHE A 180 -5.80 -4.93 16.41
CA PHE A 180 -4.62 -5.15 17.22
C PHE A 180 -4.88 -4.90 18.71
N THR A 181 -4.08 -5.49 19.58
CA THR A 181 -4.12 -5.20 21.03
C THR A 181 -2.75 -4.85 21.59
N GLY A 182 -2.76 -4.12 22.70
CA GLY A 182 -1.56 -3.84 23.48
C GLY A 182 -0.96 -5.11 24.10
N ALA A 183 0.30 -5.01 24.51
CA ALA A 183 0.96 -6.04 25.29
C ALA A 183 0.31 -6.25 26.66
N THR A 184 0.42 -7.46 27.21
CA THR A 184 0.05 -7.76 28.60
C THR A 184 1.25 -7.79 29.55
N SER A 185 2.48 -7.74 29.02
CA SER A 185 3.72 -7.69 29.79
C SER A 185 4.81 -6.88 29.09
N GLY A 186 5.87 -6.51 29.82
CA GLY A 186 7.05 -5.87 29.24
C GLY A 186 6.80 -4.47 28.67
N SER A 187 5.82 -3.73 29.20
CA SER A 187 5.49 -2.39 28.72
C SER A 187 6.65 -1.42 28.96
N GLN A 188 7.09 -0.78 27.88
CA GLN A 188 8.15 0.21 27.85
C GLN A 188 7.57 1.61 27.71
N THR A 189 8.36 2.63 28.03
CA THR A 189 8.01 4.02 27.74
C THR A 189 7.92 4.22 26.23
N ASN A 190 6.78 4.74 25.76
CA ASN A 190 6.63 5.14 24.37
C ASN A 190 7.36 6.48 24.14
N THR A 191 8.52 6.43 23.51
CA THR A 191 9.31 7.60 23.11
C THR A 191 9.00 8.07 21.69
N ALA A 192 8.06 7.39 21.02
CA ALA A 192 7.72 7.57 19.62
C ALA A 192 8.92 7.52 18.66
N LEU A 193 10.08 6.97 19.04
CA LEU A 193 11.22 6.92 18.13
C LEU A 193 10.93 5.98 16.95
N ILE A 194 11.38 6.39 15.75
CA ILE A 194 11.28 5.57 14.53
C ILE A 194 12.21 4.36 14.53
N SER A 195 13.11 4.25 15.51
CA SER A 195 14.04 3.13 15.68
C SER A 195 13.31 1.83 16.04
N ASN A 196 13.89 1.00 16.91
CA ASN A 196 13.28 -0.28 17.24
C ASN A 196 11.88 -0.07 17.86
N PRO A 197 10.86 -0.77 17.35
CA PRO A 197 9.50 -0.64 17.88
C PRO A 197 9.45 -1.04 19.36
N VAL A 198 8.71 -0.29 20.16
CA VAL A 198 8.58 -0.49 21.61
C VAL A 198 7.44 -1.45 21.94
N VAL A 199 7.65 -2.33 22.92
CA VAL A 199 6.56 -3.10 23.50
C VAL A 199 5.77 -2.19 24.44
N ASN A 200 4.45 -2.13 24.29
CA ASN A 200 3.62 -1.26 25.13
C ASN A 200 2.19 -1.82 25.28
N ASN A 201 1.58 -1.60 26.45
CA ASN A 201 0.23 -2.09 26.76
C ASN A 201 -0.91 -1.20 26.24
N SER A 202 -0.60 0.04 25.86
CA SER A 202 -1.57 1.07 25.46
C SER A 202 -1.43 1.46 23.99
N VAL A 203 -0.33 1.08 23.34
CA VAL A 203 -0.10 1.34 21.91
C VAL A 203 0.56 0.15 21.19
N VAL A 204 0.45 0.15 19.86
CA VAL A 204 1.16 -0.73 18.94
C VAL A 204 2.09 0.12 18.09
N SER A 205 3.40 -0.04 18.29
CA SER A 205 4.39 0.80 17.60
C SER A 205 4.72 0.31 16.19
N ALA A 206 4.68 -0.99 15.94
CA ALA A 206 4.82 -1.54 14.59
C ALA A 206 3.69 -2.52 14.34
N TRP A 207 3.10 -2.43 13.16
CA TRP A 207 2.05 -3.33 12.69
C TRP A 207 2.11 -3.45 11.16
N ASP A 208 1.66 -4.59 10.66
CA ASP A 208 1.58 -4.86 9.23
C ASP A 208 0.36 -5.73 8.94
N VAL A 209 -0.36 -5.38 7.87
CA VAL A 209 -1.45 -6.15 7.27
C VAL A 209 -1.19 -6.21 5.78
N THR A 210 -0.85 -7.37 5.25
CA THR A 210 -0.48 -7.52 3.84
C THR A 210 -1.34 -8.60 3.19
N VAL A 211 -1.79 -8.40 1.95
CA VAL A 211 -2.53 -9.43 1.20
C VAL A 211 -1.66 -10.01 0.10
N ARG A 212 -1.66 -11.34 -0.05
CA ARG A 212 -0.89 -12.06 -1.08
C ARG A 212 -1.75 -13.12 -1.78
N PRO A 213 -1.42 -13.52 -3.02
CA PRO A 213 -2.20 -14.52 -3.76
C PRO A 213 -2.16 -15.92 -3.12
N ASP A 214 -1.06 -16.28 -2.46
CA ASP A 214 -0.88 -17.60 -1.84
C ASP A 214 0.15 -17.56 -0.70
N VAL A 215 0.30 -18.70 -0.02
CA VAL A 215 1.12 -18.81 1.20
C VAL A 215 2.63 -18.77 0.97
N SER A 216 3.10 -18.98 -0.27
CA SER A 216 4.52 -18.95 -0.65
C SER A 216 4.94 -17.63 -1.27
N SER A 217 3.97 -16.83 -1.73
CA SER A 217 4.22 -15.58 -2.43
C SER A 217 4.94 -14.53 -1.56
N LEU A 218 5.77 -13.73 -2.24
CA LEU A 218 6.35 -12.49 -1.74
C LEU A 218 5.75 -11.23 -2.41
N ASP A 219 4.82 -11.43 -3.34
CA ASP A 219 4.23 -10.36 -4.13
C ASP A 219 2.98 -9.82 -3.42
N ASP A 220 3.11 -8.61 -2.89
CA ASP A 220 2.03 -7.93 -2.19
C ASP A 220 0.95 -7.46 -3.19
N LEU A 221 -0.31 -7.80 -2.91
CA LEU A 221 -1.48 -7.27 -3.60
C LEU A 221 -1.85 -5.93 -2.96
N ASN A 222 -1.47 -4.83 -3.61
CA ASN A 222 -1.55 -3.50 -3.02
C ASN A 222 -2.95 -2.87 -3.17
N GLY A 223 -3.25 -1.92 -2.29
CA GLY A 223 -4.55 -1.23 -2.27
C GLY A 223 -5.66 -2.10 -1.69
N ARG A 224 -5.28 -3.10 -0.89
CA ARG A 224 -6.21 -4.04 -0.24
C ARG A 224 -6.56 -3.59 1.17
N VAL A 225 -5.71 -2.78 1.79
CA VAL A 225 -5.86 -2.32 3.17
C VAL A 225 -6.26 -0.85 3.24
N PHE A 226 -7.25 -0.56 4.08
CA PHE A 226 -7.73 0.82 4.30
C PHE A 226 -8.34 0.99 5.70
N THR A 227 -8.52 2.24 6.12
CA THR A 227 -9.31 2.60 7.32
C THR A 227 -10.14 3.84 7.02
N TYR A 228 -11.29 4.00 7.69
CA TYR A 228 -12.13 5.19 7.56
C TYR A 228 -11.73 6.32 8.51
N ALA A 229 -11.03 6.00 9.59
CA ALA A 229 -10.56 6.96 10.57
C ALA A 229 -9.18 6.55 11.05
N TRP A 230 -8.31 7.53 11.27
CA TRP A 230 -7.02 7.32 11.92
C TRP A 230 -6.84 8.35 13.02
N ALA A 231 -6.77 7.87 14.26
CA ALA A 231 -6.53 8.66 15.45
C ALA A 231 -5.09 8.43 15.89
N ILE A 232 -4.29 9.51 15.87
CA ILE A 232 -2.90 9.46 16.28
C ILE A 232 -2.81 9.87 17.74
N TYR A 233 -2.17 9.04 18.54
CA TYR A 233 -1.76 9.41 19.88
C TYR A 233 -0.50 10.27 19.80
N LEU A 234 -0.65 11.58 20.07
CA LEU A 234 0.44 12.55 20.15
C LEU A 234 0.58 12.96 21.63
N ASN A 235 1.27 12.18 22.45
CA ASN A 235 1.78 12.73 23.70
C ASN A 235 2.99 13.63 23.40
N ASN A 236 3.21 14.64 24.24
CA ASN A 236 4.44 15.45 24.20
C ASN A 236 5.64 14.48 24.22
N ASN A 237 6.45 14.55 23.17
CA ASN A 237 7.74 13.88 23.10
C ASN A 237 8.75 14.58 23.99
#